data_AF-A0A183EGD8-F1
#
_entry.id   AF-A0A183EGD8-F1
#
_cell.length_a   1.000
_cell.length_b   1.000
_cell.length_c   1.000
_cell.angle_alpha   90.00
_cell.angle_beta   90.00
_cell.angle_gamma   90.00
#
_symmetry.space_group_name_H-M   'P 1'
#
loop_
_entity.id
_entity.type
_entity.pdbx_description
1 polymer ?
#
loop_
_entity_poly.entity_id
_entity_poly.type
_entity_poly.pdbx_seq_one_letter_code
_entity_poly.pdbx_strand_id
1 'polypeptide(L)'
;MGVLEVAQLAQETYNSNVLQLLIDNLTKLDFEAKKDVAQIFNNLLRRQIGTRSPTVEYVHSRPQMLDALVRGYESQDIAVTCGSMLRECIRHENLAKLVLRSSSFYNFFSYVELSTFDIASDAFSTFKELITRHKALCADFLESNYESFFEYYEKLLHSENYVTRRQSLKLMMNMLREKSRSIQFEAFHVFKVCVFFFPKNENWKNRMGRSSLDPPTVLCSRFCVLE
;
A
#
# COMPACT_ATOMS: atom_id res chain seq x y z
N MET A 1 28.12 26.22 -2.87
CA MET A 1 28.47 25.61 -4.17
C MET A 1 27.53 24.45 -4.52
N GLY A 2 27.30 23.46 -3.63
CA GLY A 2 26.48 22.27 -3.97
C GLY A 2 24.98 22.44 -4.24
N VAL A 3 24.30 23.51 -3.78
CA VAL A 3 22.83 23.66 -4.00
C VAL A 3 22.49 23.96 -5.48
N LEU A 4 23.36 24.68 -6.19
CA LEU A 4 23.19 25.02 -7.60
C LEU A 4 23.42 23.79 -8.50
N GLU A 5 24.41 22.97 -8.18
CA GLU A 5 24.73 21.73 -8.92
C GLU A 5 23.58 20.72 -8.82
N VAL A 6 23.02 20.53 -7.62
CA VAL A 6 21.84 19.66 -7.42
C VAL A 6 20.62 20.21 -8.15
N ALA A 7 20.45 21.53 -8.23
CA ALA A 7 19.37 22.13 -8.97
C ALA A 7 19.49 21.92 -10.49
N GLN A 8 20.69 22.10 -11.04
CA GLN A 8 20.98 21.84 -12.45
C GLN A 8 20.80 20.36 -12.80
N LEU A 9 21.36 19.45 -11.99
CA LEU A 9 21.20 18.02 -12.18
C LEU A 9 19.72 17.61 -12.20
N ALA A 10 18.94 18.08 -11.22
CA ALA A 10 17.51 17.79 -11.16
C ALA A 10 16.78 18.32 -12.39
N GLN A 11 17.08 19.54 -12.84
CA GLN A 11 16.44 20.13 -14.01
C GLN A 11 16.74 19.33 -15.28
N GLU A 12 18.00 18.97 -15.53
CA GLU A 12 18.39 18.16 -16.68
C GLU A 12 17.80 16.75 -16.64
N THR A 13 17.72 16.17 -15.44
CA THR A 13 17.06 14.88 -15.19
C THR A 13 15.60 14.90 -15.62
N TYR A 14 14.88 15.99 -15.36
CA TYR A 14 13.48 16.15 -15.77
C TYR A 14 13.33 16.41 -17.26
N ASN A 15 14.18 17.28 -17.84
CA ASN A 15 14.15 17.63 -19.25
C ASN A 15 14.42 16.42 -20.15
N SER A 16 15.36 15.57 -19.73
CA SER A 16 15.79 14.39 -20.50
C SER A 16 15.01 13.11 -20.14
N ASN A 17 13.99 13.19 -19.29
CA ASN A 17 13.19 12.06 -18.80
C ASN A 17 14.03 10.89 -18.25
N VAL A 18 15.17 11.21 -17.62
CA VAL A 18 16.14 10.21 -17.16
C VAL A 18 15.51 9.27 -16.13
N LEU A 19 14.67 9.80 -15.22
CA LEU A 19 14.03 8.96 -14.19
C LEU A 19 13.11 7.89 -14.79
N GLN A 20 12.33 8.23 -15.81
CA GLN A 20 11.49 7.26 -16.51
C GLN A 20 12.34 6.19 -17.20
N LEU A 21 13.38 6.61 -17.93
CA LEU A 21 14.28 5.69 -18.63
C LEU A 21 15.00 4.73 -17.66
N LEU A 22 15.42 5.22 -16.49
CA LEU A 22 16.05 4.41 -15.46
C LEU A 22 15.08 3.38 -14.88
N ILE A 23 13.82 3.77 -14.61
CA ILE A 23 12.78 2.85 -14.13
C ILE A 23 12.48 1.77 -15.19
N ASP A 24 12.33 2.15 -16.46
CA ASP A 24 11.98 1.22 -17.55
C ASP A 24 13.12 0.23 -17.87
N ASN A 25 14.37 0.60 -17.57
CA ASN A 25 15.56 -0.21 -17.85
C ASN A 25 16.22 -0.77 -16.58
N LEU A 26 15.53 -0.73 -15.43
CA LEU A 26 16.10 -1.13 -14.15
C LEU A 26 16.60 -2.59 -14.14
N THR A 27 15.96 -3.47 -14.91
CA THR A 27 16.35 -4.88 -15.08
C THR A 27 17.68 -5.08 -15.82
N LYS A 28 18.14 -4.08 -16.57
CA LYS A 28 19.41 -4.12 -17.31
C LYS A 28 20.61 -3.67 -16.48
N LEU A 29 20.35 -3.07 -15.31
CA LEU A 29 21.37 -2.57 -14.41
C LEU A 29 21.89 -3.68 -13.49
N ASP A 30 23.13 -3.53 -13.03
CA ASP A 30 23.67 -4.42 -12.01
C ASP A 30 23.05 -4.12 -10.63
N PHE A 31 23.31 -5.00 -9.67
CA PHE A 31 22.66 -4.96 -8.36
C PHE A 31 22.91 -3.65 -7.60
N GLU A 32 24.14 -3.12 -7.65
CA GLU A 32 24.48 -1.87 -6.97
C GLU A 32 23.90 -0.65 -7.72
N ALA A 33 23.95 -0.61 -9.07
CA ALA A 33 23.33 0.51 -9.78
C ALA A 33 21.80 0.58 -9.57
N LYS A 34 21.11 -0.55 -9.41
CA LYS A 34 19.67 -0.56 -9.04
C LYS A 34 19.42 0.18 -7.72
N LYS A 35 20.26 -0.07 -6.70
CA LYS A 35 20.16 0.62 -5.41
C LYS A 35 20.49 2.10 -5.53
N ASP A 36 21.52 2.44 -6.29
CA ASP A 36 21.90 3.84 -6.55
C ASP A 36 20.77 4.60 -7.25
N VAL A 37 20.12 3.99 -8.24
CA VAL A 37 18.94 4.58 -8.90
C VAL A 37 17.83 4.85 -7.90
N ALA A 38 17.48 3.88 -7.04
CA ALA A 38 16.47 4.10 -6.02
C ALA A 38 16.85 5.21 -5.04
N GLN A 39 18.12 5.28 -4.63
CA GLN A 39 18.62 6.32 -3.75
C GLN A 39 18.56 7.70 -4.41
N ILE A 40 18.98 7.83 -5.68
CA ILE A 40 18.90 9.07 -6.44
C ILE A 40 17.43 9.50 -6.59
N PHE A 41 16.57 8.59 -7.01
CA PHE A 41 15.14 8.83 -7.17
C PHE A 41 14.51 9.35 -5.86
N ASN A 42 14.75 8.65 -4.74
CA ASN A 42 14.21 9.00 -3.43
C ASN A 42 14.74 10.35 -2.93
N ASN A 43 16.01 10.65 -3.15
CA ASN A 43 16.61 11.95 -2.79
C ASN A 43 16.01 13.09 -3.61
N LEU A 44 15.81 12.90 -4.92
CA LEU A 44 15.14 13.88 -5.76
C LEU A 44 13.69 14.06 -5.33
N LEU A 45 12.98 12.98 -5.00
CA LEU A 45 11.57 13.05 -4.60
C LEU A 45 11.35 13.88 -3.32
N ARG A 46 12.26 13.75 -2.35
CA ARG A 46 12.25 14.51 -1.09
C ARG A 46 12.70 15.96 -1.24
N ARG A 47 13.25 16.35 -2.39
CA ARG A 47 13.77 17.70 -2.62
C ARG A 47 12.63 18.72 -2.68
N GLN A 48 12.76 19.78 -1.88
CA GLN A 48 11.83 20.91 -1.85
C GLN A 48 12.52 22.19 -2.31
N ILE A 49 11.76 23.02 -3.03
CA ILE A 49 12.14 24.39 -3.40
C ILE A 49 11.05 25.32 -2.86
N GLY A 50 11.32 25.92 -1.69
CA GLY A 50 10.29 26.61 -0.92
C GLY A 50 9.22 25.62 -0.47
N THR A 51 7.96 25.87 -0.84
CA THR A 51 6.82 24.97 -0.54
C THR A 51 6.56 23.95 -1.64
N ARG A 52 7.27 24.03 -2.77
CA ARG A 52 7.06 23.15 -3.92
C ARG A 52 7.97 21.93 -3.86
N SER A 53 7.47 20.82 -4.39
CA SER A 53 8.22 19.57 -4.54
C SER A 53 8.30 19.22 -6.04
N PRO A 54 9.30 19.75 -6.77
CA PRO A 54 9.33 19.67 -8.24
C PRO A 54 9.25 18.24 -8.78
N THR A 55 9.91 17.29 -8.12
CA THR A 55 9.92 15.88 -8.52
C THR A 55 8.55 15.24 -8.33
N VAL A 56 7.84 15.61 -7.27
CA VAL A 56 6.46 15.13 -7.03
C VAL A 56 5.53 15.66 -8.14
N GLU A 57 5.68 16.93 -8.52
CA GLU A 57 4.94 17.52 -9.64
C GLU A 57 5.29 16.82 -10.97
N TYR A 58 6.57 16.53 -11.20
CA TYR A 58 7.05 15.78 -12.37
C TYR A 58 6.42 14.39 -12.47
N VAL A 59 6.46 13.60 -11.39
CA VAL A 59 5.86 12.26 -11.32
C VAL A 59 4.33 12.34 -11.46
N HIS A 60 3.69 13.33 -10.84
CA HIS A 60 2.24 13.52 -10.94
C HIS A 60 1.78 13.77 -12.39
N SER A 61 2.59 14.49 -13.18
CA SER A 61 2.33 14.70 -14.61
C SER A 61 2.60 13.46 -15.49
N ARG A 62 3.17 12.38 -14.93
CA ARG A 62 3.52 11.13 -15.63
C ARG A 62 3.11 9.89 -14.80
N PRO A 63 1.81 9.59 -14.67
CA PRO A 63 1.33 8.46 -13.86
C PRO A 63 1.90 7.10 -14.29
N GLN A 64 2.30 6.96 -15.57
CA GLN A 64 2.94 5.76 -16.10
C GLN A 64 4.21 5.35 -15.31
N MET A 65 4.92 6.30 -14.70
CA MET A 65 6.04 6.02 -13.79
C MET A 65 5.58 5.18 -12.59
N LEU A 66 4.45 5.55 -11.99
CA LEU A 66 3.89 4.85 -10.84
C LEU A 66 3.40 3.46 -11.23
N ASP A 67 2.75 3.33 -12.40
CA ASP A 67 2.35 2.02 -12.93
C ASP A 67 3.55 1.11 -13.22
N ALA A 68 4.65 1.66 -13.75
CA ALA A 68 5.89 0.92 -13.95
C ALA A 68 6.48 0.44 -12.61
N LEU A 69 6.48 1.28 -11.58
CA LEU A 69 6.94 0.90 -10.24
C LEU A 69 6.05 -0.20 -9.62
N VAL A 70 4.72 -0.14 -9.80
CA VAL A 70 3.81 -1.19 -9.32
C VAL A 70 4.03 -2.51 -10.06
N ARG A 71 4.19 -2.48 -11.40
CA ARG A 71 4.52 -3.67 -12.20
C ARG A 71 5.93 -4.19 -11.94
N GLY A 72 6.81 -3.40 -11.33
CA GLY A 72 8.13 -3.83 -10.89
C GLY A 72 8.10 -5.06 -9.98
N TYR A 73 7.01 -5.29 -9.24
CA TYR A 73 6.82 -6.50 -8.42
C TYR A 73 6.69 -7.80 -9.23
N GLU A 74 6.42 -7.72 -10.54
CA GLU A 74 6.40 -8.89 -11.44
C GLU A 74 7.81 -9.44 -11.69
N SER A 75 8.85 -8.64 -11.46
CA SER A 75 10.24 -9.03 -11.67
C SER A 75 11.00 -9.13 -10.34
N GLN A 76 11.42 -10.35 -10.01
CA GLN A 76 12.06 -10.65 -8.71
C GLN A 76 13.33 -9.84 -8.43
N ASP A 77 14.08 -9.53 -9.49
CA ASP A 77 15.36 -8.82 -9.42
C ASP A 77 15.21 -7.32 -9.06
N ILE A 78 14.05 -6.72 -9.36
CA ILE A 78 13.82 -5.28 -9.13
C ILE A 78 12.68 -4.98 -8.15
N ALA A 79 11.89 -5.99 -7.75
CA ALA A 79 10.68 -5.80 -6.96
C ALA A 79 10.89 -4.95 -5.69
N VAL A 80 11.87 -5.28 -4.86
CA VAL A 80 12.16 -4.57 -3.60
C VAL A 80 12.64 -3.13 -3.87
N THR A 81 13.42 -2.93 -4.93
CA THR A 81 13.91 -1.62 -5.36
C THR A 81 12.76 -0.72 -5.83
N CYS A 82 11.86 -1.28 -6.65
CA CYS A 82 10.63 -0.62 -7.09
C CYS A 82 9.70 -0.32 -5.90
N GLY A 83 9.56 -1.26 -4.97
CA GLY A 83 8.80 -1.08 -3.74
C GLY A 83 9.33 0.06 -2.87
N SER A 84 10.64 0.19 -2.72
CA SER A 84 11.26 1.32 -2.00
C SER A 84 10.93 2.67 -2.64
N MET A 85 11.10 2.79 -3.97
CA MET A 85 10.77 4.02 -4.70
C MET A 85 9.28 4.35 -4.63
N LEU A 86 8.42 3.34 -4.81
CA LEU A 86 6.98 3.50 -4.76
C LEU A 86 6.51 3.94 -3.37
N ARG A 87 7.08 3.38 -2.29
CA ARG A 87 6.77 3.79 -0.92
C ARG A 87 7.18 5.23 -0.63
N GLU A 88 8.25 5.75 -1.23
CA GLU A 88 8.54 7.18 -1.15
C GLU A 88 7.51 8.02 -1.91
N CYS A 89 7.07 7.60 -3.11
CA CYS A 89 6.02 8.30 -3.85
C CYS A 89 4.72 8.43 -3.05
N ILE A 90 4.23 7.34 -2.48
CA ILE A 90 2.92 7.32 -1.80
C ILE A 90 2.93 8.07 -0.46
N ARG A 91 4.07 8.59 0.01
CA ARG A 91 4.11 9.56 1.11
C ARG A 91 3.40 10.86 0.74
N HIS A 92 3.34 11.19 -0.53
CA HIS A 92 2.62 12.34 -1.05
C HIS A 92 1.19 11.91 -1.44
N GLU A 93 0.19 12.57 -0.85
CA GLU A 93 -1.23 12.20 -1.00
C GLU A 93 -1.69 12.20 -2.46
N ASN A 94 -1.24 13.18 -3.24
CA ASN A 94 -1.57 13.29 -4.66
C ASN A 94 -1.02 12.11 -5.50
N LEU A 95 0.17 11.60 -5.19
CA LEU A 95 0.72 10.43 -5.88
C LEU A 95 0.05 9.13 -5.41
N ALA A 96 -0.19 8.99 -4.10
CA ALA A 96 -0.94 7.86 -3.57
C ALA A 96 -2.34 7.74 -4.21
N LYS A 97 -3.01 8.88 -4.43
CA LYS A 97 -4.30 8.95 -5.12
C LYS A 97 -4.24 8.44 -6.56
N LEU A 98 -3.15 8.70 -7.29
CA LEU A 98 -2.96 8.17 -8.64
C LEU A 98 -2.80 6.64 -8.62
N VAL A 99 -2.02 6.11 -7.67
CA VAL A 99 -1.83 4.66 -7.52
C VAL A 99 -3.15 3.96 -7.17
N LEU A 100 -3.88 4.45 -6.16
CA LEU A 100 -5.16 3.87 -5.74
C LEU A 100 -6.23 3.86 -6.85
N ARG A 101 -6.20 4.85 -7.74
CA ARG A 101 -7.14 4.95 -8.87
C ARG A 101 -6.74 4.12 -10.09
N SER A 102 -5.49 3.65 -10.14
CA SER A 102 -5.00 2.82 -11.23
C SER A 102 -5.51 1.39 -11.09
N SER A 103 -5.78 0.73 -12.22
CA SER A 103 -6.08 -0.71 -12.23
C SER A 103 -4.92 -1.55 -11.68
N SER A 104 -3.69 -1.06 -11.83
CA SER A 104 -2.47 -1.69 -11.29
C SER A 104 -2.53 -1.89 -9.77
N PHE A 105 -3.35 -1.12 -9.04
CA PHE A 105 -3.54 -1.29 -7.60
C PHE A 105 -4.00 -2.71 -7.24
N TYR A 106 -4.93 -3.27 -8.00
CA TYR A 106 -5.48 -4.60 -7.69
C TYR A 106 -4.46 -5.73 -7.88
N ASN A 107 -3.34 -5.47 -8.58
CA ASN A 107 -2.26 -6.45 -8.68
C ASN A 107 -1.60 -6.72 -7.32
N PHE A 108 -1.68 -5.79 -6.35
CA PHE A 108 -1.17 -6.03 -4.99
C PHE A 108 -1.80 -7.26 -4.34
N PHE A 109 -3.07 -7.57 -4.60
CA PHE A 109 -3.72 -8.78 -4.07
C PHE A 109 -3.05 -10.06 -4.58
N SER A 110 -2.43 -10.03 -5.76
CA SER A 110 -1.63 -11.14 -6.27
C SER A 110 -0.20 -11.09 -5.73
N TYR A 111 0.41 -9.90 -5.64
CA TYR A 111 1.79 -9.75 -5.18
C TYR A 111 1.99 -10.15 -3.72
N VAL A 112 1.00 -9.92 -2.84
CA VAL A 112 1.07 -10.33 -1.42
C VAL A 112 0.95 -11.85 -1.22
N GLU A 113 0.53 -12.59 -2.25
CA GLU A 113 0.40 -14.05 -2.24
C GLU A 113 1.59 -14.75 -2.92
N LEU A 114 2.60 -14.00 -3.37
CA LEU A 114 3.79 -14.57 -3.98
C LEU A 114 4.52 -15.51 -3.00
N SER A 115 5.08 -16.60 -3.52
CA SER A 115 5.85 -17.59 -2.75
C SER A 115 7.20 -17.03 -2.26
N THR A 116 7.71 -16.00 -2.92
CA THR A 116 8.92 -15.28 -2.53
C THR A 116 8.64 -14.34 -1.35
N PHE A 117 8.98 -14.79 -0.14
CA PHE A 117 8.67 -14.10 1.11
C PHE A 117 9.08 -12.62 1.13
N ASP A 118 10.30 -12.29 0.69
CA ASP A 118 10.79 -10.90 0.72
C ASP A 118 9.94 -9.98 -0.16
N ILE A 119 9.54 -10.46 -1.34
CA ILE A 119 8.72 -9.71 -2.29
C ILE A 119 7.29 -9.59 -1.77
N ALA A 120 6.69 -10.68 -1.30
CA ALA A 120 5.34 -10.67 -0.75
C ALA A 120 5.23 -9.75 0.48
N SER A 121 6.22 -9.78 1.37
CA SER A 121 6.30 -8.92 2.56
C SER A 121 6.48 -7.43 2.18
N ASP A 122 7.32 -7.15 1.18
CA ASP A 122 7.53 -5.78 0.67
C ASP A 122 6.26 -5.23 -0.02
N ALA A 123 5.61 -6.06 -0.84
CA ALA A 123 4.33 -5.75 -1.47
C ALA A 123 3.25 -5.49 -0.43
N PHE A 124 3.15 -6.34 0.60
CA PHE A 124 2.17 -6.17 1.68
C PHE A 124 2.40 -4.86 2.44
N SER A 125 3.66 -4.50 2.69
CA SER A 125 4.02 -3.24 3.34
C SER A 125 3.55 -2.04 2.52
N THR A 126 3.75 -2.08 1.21
CA THR A 126 3.31 -1.03 0.28
C THR A 126 1.78 -0.96 0.16
N PHE A 127 1.12 -2.11 0.02
CA PHE A 127 -0.34 -2.22 0.00
C PHE A 127 -0.98 -1.65 1.28
N LYS A 128 -0.46 -2.06 2.44
CA LYS A 128 -0.89 -1.54 3.73
C LYS A 128 -0.74 -0.02 3.80
N GLU A 129 0.39 0.52 3.38
CA GLU A 129 0.66 1.95 3.41
C GLU A 129 -0.29 2.75 2.52
N LEU A 130 -0.58 2.25 1.32
CA LEU A 130 -1.56 2.83 0.39
C LEU A 130 -2.95 2.98 1.00
N ILE A 131 -3.41 1.97 1.76
CA ILE A 131 -4.77 1.97 2.32
C ILE A 131 -4.87 2.52 3.76
N THR A 132 -3.75 2.91 4.39
CA THR A 132 -3.77 3.41 5.78
C THR A 132 -3.08 4.75 6.01
N ARG A 133 -2.21 5.22 5.12
CA ARG A 133 -1.42 6.44 5.33
C ARG A 133 -2.30 7.70 5.30
N HIS A 134 -3.05 7.89 4.21
CA HIS A 134 -3.82 9.12 3.95
C HIS A 134 -5.30 8.92 4.28
N LYS A 135 -5.66 9.02 5.56
CA LYS A 135 -6.95 8.56 6.11
C LYS A 135 -8.19 9.03 5.33
N ALA A 136 -8.25 10.29 4.92
CA ALA A 136 -9.38 10.82 4.15
C ALA A 136 -9.47 10.16 2.77
N LEU A 137 -8.37 10.18 2.01
CA LEU A 137 -8.26 9.52 0.71
C LEU A 137 -8.59 8.02 0.77
N CYS A 138 -8.07 7.31 1.79
CA CYS A 138 -8.32 5.88 1.96
C CYS A 138 -9.79 5.59 2.26
N ALA A 139 -10.44 6.41 3.10
CA ALA A 139 -11.86 6.28 3.39
C ALA A 139 -12.70 6.46 2.12
N ASP A 140 -12.46 7.54 1.37
CA ASP A 140 -13.16 7.82 0.12
C ASP A 140 -12.98 6.69 -0.91
N PHE A 141 -11.75 6.17 -1.02
CA PHE A 141 -11.43 5.07 -1.93
C PHE A 141 -12.16 3.78 -1.55
N LEU A 142 -12.12 3.37 -0.27
CA LEU A 142 -12.75 2.15 0.22
C LEU A 142 -14.28 2.21 0.09
N GLU A 143 -14.88 3.36 0.37
CA GLU A 143 -16.33 3.58 0.21
C GLU A 143 -16.74 3.49 -1.27
N SER A 144 -15.97 4.12 -2.16
CA SER A 144 -16.28 4.14 -3.60
C SER A 144 -16.03 2.79 -4.31
N ASN A 145 -15.20 1.91 -3.74
CA ASN A 145 -14.79 0.64 -4.36
C ASN A 145 -15.10 -0.57 -3.48
N TYR A 146 -16.07 -0.45 -2.58
CA TYR A 146 -16.35 -1.44 -1.52
C TYR A 146 -16.47 -2.86 -2.06
N GLU A 147 -17.37 -3.10 -3.02
CA GLU A 147 -17.67 -4.44 -3.52
C GLU A 147 -16.41 -5.11 -4.10
N SER A 148 -15.76 -4.45 -5.07
CA SER A 148 -14.56 -4.97 -5.72
C SER A 148 -13.42 -5.16 -4.72
N PHE A 149 -13.13 -4.16 -3.88
CA PHE A 149 -12.01 -4.23 -2.93
C PHE A 149 -12.19 -5.39 -1.94
N PHE A 150 -13.37 -5.54 -1.34
CA PHE A 150 -13.59 -6.57 -0.34
C PHE A 150 -13.76 -7.97 -0.94
N GLU A 151 -14.20 -8.10 -2.20
CA GLU A 151 -14.14 -9.38 -2.90
C GLU A 151 -12.69 -9.90 -3.02
N TYR A 152 -11.74 -9.02 -3.38
CA TYR A 152 -10.33 -9.38 -3.39
C TYR A 152 -9.76 -9.59 -1.98
N TYR A 153 -10.16 -8.76 -1.02
CA TYR A 153 -9.66 -8.86 0.35
C TYR A 153 -10.12 -10.14 1.05
N GLU A 154 -11.35 -10.60 0.81
CA GLU A 154 -11.87 -11.85 1.34
C GLU A 154 -11.02 -13.06 0.91
N LYS A 155 -10.51 -13.04 -0.33
CA LYS A 155 -9.58 -14.08 -0.84
C LYS A 155 -8.30 -14.13 0.01
N LEU A 156 -7.74 -12.97 0.41
CA LEU A 156 -6.55 -12.91 1.28
C LEU A 156 -6.82 -13.48 2.68
N LEU A 157 -8.03 -13.30 3.20
CA LEU A 157 -8.43 -13.83 4.52
C LEU A 157 -8.58 -15.35 4.52
N HIS A 158 -8.85 -15.94 3.36
CA HIS A 158 -8.94 -17.39 3.15
C HIS A 158 -7.70 -17.99 2.50
N SER A 159 -6.64 -17.21 2.33
CA SER A 159 -5.39 -17.70 1.72
C SER A 159 -4.79 -18.88 2.49
N GLU A 160 -4.21 -19.81 1.74
CA GLU A 160 -3.40 -20.92 2.26
C GLU A 160 -2.07 -20.42 2.84
N ASN A 161 -1.59 -19.24 2.40
CA ASN A 161 -0.42 -18.60 2.96
C ASN A 161 -0.73 -18.06 4.37
N TYR A 162 -0.28 -18.79 5.40
CA TYR A 162 -0.49 -18.43 6.80
C TYR A 162 -0.03 -16.99 7.12
N VAL A 163 1.10 -16.55 6.57
CA VAL A 163 1.64 -15.22 6.82
C VAL A 163 0.72 -14.17 6.23
N THR A 164 0.35 -14.31 4.96
CA THR A 164 -0.55 -13.36 4.28
C THR A 164 -1.90 -13.31 4.97
N ARG A 165 -2.50 -14.47 5.28
CA ARG A 165 -3.76 -14.55 6.03
C ARG A 165 -3.67 -13.84 7.38
N ARG A 166 -2.61 -14.08 8.16
CA ARG A 166 -2.42 -13.45 9.47
C ARG A 166 -2.24 -11.94 9.37
N GLN A 167 -1.44 -11.47 8.41
CA GLN A 167 -1.18 -10.04 8.21
C GLN A 167 -2.44 -9.30 7.71
N SER A 168 -3.19 -9.89 6.77
CA SER A 168 -4.47 -9.36 6.29
C SER A 168 -5.49 -9.28 7.41
N LEU A 169 -5.63 -10.31 8.25
CA LEU A 169 -6.52 -10.26 9.41
C LEU A 169 -6.12 -9.15 10.39
N LYS A 170 -4.82 -9.00 10.69
CA LYS A 170 -4.31 -7.93 11.56
C LYS A 170 -4.58 -6.54 10.96
N LEU A 171 -4.43 -6.38 9.65
CA LEU A 171 -4.71 -5.13 8.96
C LEU A 171 -6.20 -4.79 9.01
N MET A 172 -7.10 -5.75 8.76
CA MET A 172 -8.54 -5.59 8.94
C MET A 172 -8.90 -5.13 10.37
N MET A 173 -8.30 -5.76 11.38
CA MET A 173 -8.48 -5.37 12.78
C MET A 173 -8.02 -3.94 13.08
N ASN A 174 -6.97 -3.46 12.42
CA ASN A 174 -6.50 -2.08 12.57
C ASN A 174 -7.44 -1.09 11.88
N MET A 175 -7.99 -1.43 10.71
CA MET A 175 -8.98 -0.60 10.02
C MET A 175 -10.25 -0.44 10.86
N LEU A 176 -10.69 -1.48 11.58
CA LEU A 176 -11.80 -1.41 12.55
C LEU A 176 -11.59 -0.40 13.69
N ARG A 177 -10.33 -0.14 14.08
CA ARG A 177 -9.98 0.72 15.22
C ARG A 177 -9.78 2.18 14.82
N GLU A 178 -9.79 2.49 13.53
CA GLU A 178 -9.46 3.83 13.06
C GLU A 178 -10.47 4.88 13.50
N LYS A 179 -10.07 6.14 13.71
CA LYS A 179 -11.01 7.17 14.20
C LYS A 179 -12.05 7.60 13.17
N SER A 180 -11.78 7.34 11.89
CA SER A 180 -12.71 7.66 10.79
C SER A 180 -13.94 6.77 10.89
N ARG A 181 -15.10 7.38 11.16
CA ARG A 181 -16.37 6.67 11.29
C ARG A 181 -16.71 5.86 10.03
N SER A 182 -16.37 6.36 8.85
CA SER A 182 -16.55 5.63 7.58
C SER A 182 -15.73 4.34 7.57
N ILE A 183 -14.45 4.39 7.93
CA ILE A 183 -13.58 3.20 7.97
C ILE A 183 -14.07 2.21 9.05
N GLN A 184 -14.51 2.70 10.21
CA GLN A 184 -15.03 1.85 11.29
C GLN A 184 -16.30 1.10 10.87
N PHE A 185 -17.25 1.78 10.24
CA PHE A 185 -18.52 1.20 9.84
C PHE A 185 -18.30 0.12 8.76
N GLU A 186 -17.48 0.42 7.75
CA GLU A 186 -17.23 -0.53 6.66
C GLU A 186 -16.40 -1.74 7.10
N ALA A 187 -15.35 -1.52 7.90
CA ALA A 187 -14.59 -2.63 8.45
C ALA A 187 -15.47 -3.52 9.37
N PHE A 188 -16.47 -2.94 10.04
CA PHE A 188 -17.43 -3.69 10.88
C PHE A 188 -18.33 -4.60 10.06
N HIS A 189 -18.78 -4.16 8.88
CA HIS A 189 -19.54 -5.00 7.96
C HIS A 189 -18.74 -6.25 7.53
N VAL A 190 -17.46 -6.07 7.19
CA VAL A 190 -16.57 -7.16 6.77
C VAL A 190 -16.19 -8.06 7.96
N PHE A 191 -15.98 -7.48 9.14
CA PHE A 191 -15.78 -8.25 10.37
C PHE A 191 -16.97 -9.16 10.68
N LYS A 192 -18.20 -8.67 10.46
CA LYS A 192 -19.40 -9.48 10.62
C LYS A 192 -19.38 -10.67 9.65
N VAL A 193 -19.01 -10.47 8.39
CA VAL A 193 -18.85 -11.59 7.44
C VAL A 193 -17.81 -12.58 7.96
N CYS A 194 -16.63 -12.14 8.38
CA CYS A 194 -15.57 -13.02 8.89
C CYS A 194 -16.00 -13.84 10.13
N VAL A 195 -16.67 -13.22 11.09
CA VAL A 195 -17.14 -13.89 12.31
C VAL A 195 -18.30 -14.86 12.02
N PHE A 196 -19.12 -14.57 11.01
CA PHE A 196 -20.23 -15.43 10.62
C PHE A 196 -19.82 -16.56 9.64
N PHE A 197 -18.79 -16.38 8.80
CA PHE A 197 -18.34 -17.35 7.79
C PHE A 197 -17.18 -18.26 8.23
N PHE A 198 -16.33 -17.86 9.18
CA PHE A 198 -15.33 -18.79 9.72
C PHE A 198 -16.04 -19.89 10.53
N PRO A 199 -15.81 -21.19 10.24
CA PRO A 199 -16.47 -22.28 10.95
C PRO A 199 -16.13 -22.19 12.44
N LYS A 200 -17.19 -22.24 13.25
CA LYS A 200 -17.17 -22.13 14.70
C LYS A 200 -16.19 -23.13 15.31
N ASN A 201 -15.05 -22.64 15.79
CA ASN A 201 -14.49 -23.22 17.00
C ASN A 201 -15.46 -22.87 18.15
N GLU A 202 -15.93 -23.85 18.92
CA GLU A 202 -17.03 -23.69 19.89
C GLU A 202 -16.78 -22.59 20.95
N ASN A 203 -15.54 -22.14 21.11
CA ASN A 203 -15.15 -21.05 22.01
C ASN A 203 -15.69 -19.66 21.64
N TRP A 204 -15.99 -19.36 20.38
CA TRP A 204 -16.40 -18.00 19.97
C TRP A 204 -17.84 -17.66 20.36
N LYS A 205 -18.75 -18.66 20.30
CA LYS A 205 -20.18 -18.49 20.66
C LYS A 205 -20.39 -18.21 22.15
N ASN A 206 -19.61 -18.87 23.02
CA ASN A 206 -19.72 -18.68 24.46
C ASN A 206 -19.13 -17.34 24.92
N ARG A 207 -18.22 -16.74 24.14
CA ARG A 207 -17.58 -15.45 24.45
C ARG A 207 -18.29 -14.25 23.85
N MET A 208 -19.01 -14.42 22.73
CA MET A 208 -19.87 -13.41 22.09
C MET A 208 -21.30 -13.44 22.65
N GLY A 209 -21.45 -13.39 23.98
CA GLY A 209 -22.76 -13.37 24.63
C GLY A 209 -23.64 -12.25 24.03
N ARG A 210 -24.78 -12.63 23.42
CA ARG A 210 -25.83 -11.79 22.81
C ARG A 210 -25.40 -10.34 22.49
N SER A 211 -24.36 -10.15 21.69
CA SER A 211 -23.78 -8.84 21.36
C SER A 211 -23.98 -8.49 19.89
N SER A 212 -25.21 -8.65 19.38
CA SER A 212 -25.59 -8.19 18.03
C SER A 212 -25.94 -6.70 17.98
N LEU A 213 -25.83 -5.99 19.11
CA LEU A 213 -26.25 -4.59 19.30
C LEU A 213 -25.13 -3.69 19.86
N ASP A 214 -23.94 -4.22 20.13
CA ASP A 214 -22.85 -3.43 20.70
C ASP A 214 -22.15 -2.58 19.61
N PRO A 215 -21.77 -1.33 19.91
CA PRO A 215 -21.05 -0.48 18.97
C PRO A 215 -19.68 -1.07 18.62
N PRO A 216 -19.14 -0.82 17.40
CA PRO A 216 -17.91 -1.44 16.89
C PRO A 216 -16.70 -1.35 17.83
N THR A 217 -16.63 -0.26 18.62
CA THR A 217 -15.58 0.00 19.61
C THR A 217 -15.56 -0.99 20.77
N VAL A 218 -16.72 -1.52 21.17
CA VAL A 218 -16.90 -2.46 22.30
C VAL A 218 -16.58 -3.91 21.89
N LEU A 219 -16.85 -4.27 20.63
CA LEU A 219 -16.44 -5.56 20.08
C LEU A 219 -14.92 -5.62 19.90
N CYS A 220 -14.29 -4.50 19.54
CA CYS A 220 -12.84 -4.43 19.36
C CYS A 220 -12.04 -4.56 20.66
N SER A 221 -12.52 -4.01 21.77
CA SER A 221 -11.85 -4.14 23.08
C SER A 221 -11.87 -5.59 23.59
N ARG A 222 -12.95 -6.34 23.35
CA ARG A 222 -13.03 -7.76 23.72
C ARG A 222 -12.11 -8.68 22.92
N PHE A 223 -11.82 -8.34 21.67
CA PHE A 223 -10.86 -9.09 20.84
C PHE A 223 -9.40 -8.70 21.09
N CYS A 224 -9.13 -7.53 21.69
CA CYS A 224 -7.76 -7.08 21.97
C CYS A 224 -7.10 -7.79 23.16
N VAL A 225 -7.88 -8.47 24.01
CA VAL A 225 -7.38 -9.22 25.19
C VAL A 225 -6.97 -10.65 24.81
N LEU A 226 -6.70 -10.90 23.52
CA LEU A 226 -6.24 -12.19 22.99
C LEU A 226 -4.79 -12.10 22.47
N GLU A 227 -3.97 -11.24 23.08
CA GLU A 227 -2.51 -11.37 23.04
C GLU A 227 -2.04 -12.50 23.95
#